data_AF-A0A496RMT4-F1
#
_entry.id   AF-A0A496RMT4-F1
#
_cell.length_a   1.000
_cell.length_b   1.000
_cell.length_c   1.000
_cell.angle_alpha   90.00
_cell.angle_beta   90.00
_cell.angle_gamma   90.00
#
_symmetry.space_group_name_H-M   'P 1'
#
loop_
_entity.id
_entity.type
_entity.pdbx_description
1 polymer ?
#
loop_
_entity_poly.entity_id
_entity_poly.type
_entity_poly.pdbx_seq_one_letter_code
_entity_poly.pdbx_strand_id
1 'polypeptide(L)'
;MILKRAFLYSGLVILFLVIFLPGFSKLQDLRDRNKELEDRIKQLKVENTLLNTELKRLERDPLYQEKIIREKMGLVRKGEVPVKIIPEVE
;
A
#
# COMPACT_ATOMS: atom_id res chain seq x y z
N MET A 1 45.77 26.85 -32.29
CA MET A 1 45.62 25.38 -32.17
C MET A 1 44.98 24.96 -30.84
N ILE A 2 45.39 25.55 -29.71
CA ILE A 2 44.90 25.19 -28.36
C ILE A 2 43.39 25.37 -28.21
N LEU A 3 42.82 26.49 -28.69
CA LEU A 3 41.38 26.76 -28.61
C LEU A 3 40.53 25.71 -29.35
N LYS A 4 40.99 25.26 -30.54
CA LYS A 4 40.29 24.23 -31.33
C LYS A 4 40.28 22.87 -30.62
N ARG A 5 41.39 22.53 -29.94
CA ARG A 5 41.49 21.31 -29.12
C ARG A 5 40.62 21.40 -27.88
N ALA A 6 40.61 22.55 -27.20
CA ALA A 6 39.71 22.79 -26.06
C ALA A 6 38.23 22.65 -26.45
N PHE A 7 37.84 23.18 -27.62
CA PHE A 7 36.48 23.02 -28.15
C PHE A 7 36.13 21.56 -28.45
N LEU A 8 37.10 20.78 -28.99
CA LEU A 8 36.94 19.36 -29.25
C LEU A 8 36.74 18.56 -27.95
N TYR A 9 37.56 18.82 -26.92
CA TYR A 9 37.42 18.17 -25.62
C TYR A 9 36.11 18.55 -24.91
N SER A 10 35.72 19.84 -24.98
CA SER A 10 34.43 20.31 -24.48
C SER A 10 33.26 19.56 -25.13
N GLY A 11 33.26 19.40 -26.46
CA GLY A 11 32.23 18.65 -27.17
C GLY A 11 32.16 17.18 -26.75
N LEU A 12 33.32 16.55 -26.50
CA LEU A 12 33.41 15.17 -26.05
C LEU A 12 32.80 14.99 -24.64
N VAL A 13 33.08 15.92 -23.72
CA VAL A 13 32.53 15.90 -22.36
C VAL A 13 31.01 16.09 -22.37
N ILE A 14 30.51 17.01 -23.20
CA ILE A 14 29.06 17.24 -23.37
C ILE A 14 28.38 15.98 -23.91
N LEU A 15 28.96 15.35 -24.94
CA LEU A 15 28.42 14.11 -25.51
C LEU A 15 28.36 12.99 -24.45
N PHE A 16 29.41 12.87 -23.64
CA PHE A 16 29.45 11.89 -22.55
C PHE A 16 28.35 12.17 -21.51
N LEU A 17 28.16 13.42 -21.10
CA LEU A 17 27.11 13.79 -20.16
C LEU A 17 25.71 13.48 -20.70
N VAL A 18 25.42 13.78 -21.96
CA VAL A 18 24.10 13.53 -22.56
C VAL A 18 23.76 12.03 -22.61
N ILE A 19 24.75 11.17 -22.81
CA ILE A 19 24.54 9.71 -22.83
C ILE A 19 24.32 9.16 -21.42
N PHE A 20 25.06 9.66 -20.42
CA PHE A 20 25.07 9.07 -19.07
C PHE A 20 24.01 9.65 -18.11
N LEU A 21 23.63 10.93 -18.25
CA LEU A 21 22.61 11.58 -17.42
C LEU A 21 21.25 10.85 -17.38
N PRO A 22 20.63 10.45 -18.51
CA PRO A 22 19.34 9.78 -18.48
C PRO A 22 19.41 8.37 -17.87
N GLY A 23 20.57 7.70 -17.96
CA GLY A 23 20.77 6.41 -17.33
C GLY A 23 20.79 6.51 -15.80
N PHE A 24 21.43 7.56 -15.28
CA PHE A 24 21.52 7.79 -13.84
C PHE A 24 20.16 8.19 -13.23
N SER A 25 19.42 9.10 -13.86
CA SER A 25 18.10 9.51 -13.38
C SER A 25 17.11 8.35 -13.36
N LYS A 26 17.12 7.52 -14.41
CA LYS A 26 16.27 6.33 -14.49
C LYS A 26 16.61 5.32 -13.40
N LEU A 27 17.89 5.10 -13.12
CA LEU A 27 18.30 4.19 -12.04
C LEU A 27 17.82 4.67 -10.67
N GLN A 28 17.82 5.98 -10.44
CA GLN A 28 17.34 6.57 -9.19
C GLN A 28 15.82 6.39 -9.05
N ASP A 29 15.04 6.68 -10.09
CA ASP A 29 13.58 6.46 -10.10
C ASP A 29 13.22 4.98 -9.86
N LEU A 30 13.94 4.05 -10.50
CA LEU A 30 13.74 2.61 -10.26
C LEU A 30 14.07 2.21 -8.82
N ARG A 31 15.12 2.79 -8.21
CA ARG A 31 15.47 2.50 -6.82
C ARG A 31 14.40 2.98 -5.85
N ASP A 32 13.89 4.19 -6.06
CA ASP A 32 12.86 4.77 -5.21
C ASP A 32 11.55 3.99 -5.31
N ARG A 33 11.13 3.64 -6.53
CA ARG A 33 9.97 2.76 -6.77
C ARG A 33 10.14 1.39 -6.13
N ASN A 34 11.32 0.79 -6.24
CA ASN A 34 11.56 -0.52 -5.65
C ASN A 34 11.45 -0.46 -4.11
N LYS A 35 11.99 0.59 -3.49
CA LYS A 35 11.87 0.81 -2.05
C LYS A 35 10.41 0.99 -1.62
N GLU A 36 9.65 1.81 -2.34
CA GLU A 36 8.21 2.01 -2.08
C GLU A 36 7.44 0.68 -2.17
N LEU A 37 7.69 -0.12 -3.20
CA LEU A 37 7.06 -1.42 -3.38
C LEU A 37 7.43 -2.40 -2.27
N GLU A 38 8.70 -2.45 -1.86
CA GLU A 38 9.13 -3.29 -0.73
C GLU A 38 8.44 -2.92 0.58
N ASP A 39 8.31 -1.62 0.87
CA ASP A 39 7.63 -1.15 2.07
C ASP A 39 6.13 -1.47 2.01
N ARG A 40 5.50 -1.34 0.84
CA ARG A 40 4.10 -1.72 0.64
C ARG A 40 3.88 -3.22 0.79
N ILE A 41 4.79 -4.05 0.30
CA ILE A 41 4.75 -5.50 0.50
C ILE A 41 4.83 -5.85 1.99
N LYS A 42 5.72 -5.19 2.75
CA LYS A 42 5.82 -5.40 4.20
C LYS A 42 4.52 -5.04 4.92
N GLN A 43 3.95 -3.86 4.61
CA GLN A 43 2.69 -3.41 5.20
C GLN A 43 1.55 -4.40 4.90
N LEU A 44 1.38 -4.79 3.63
CA LEU A 44 0.34 -5.74 3.23
C LEU A 44 0.52 -7.11 3.88
N LYS A 45 1.77 -7.58 4.07
CA LYS A 45 2.02 -8.83 4.79
C LYS A 45 1.56 -8.74 6.24
N VAL A 46 1.87 -7.65 6.94
CA VAL A 46 1.42 -7.43 8.32
C VAL A 46 -0.10 -7.40 8.38
N GLU A 47 -0.75 -6.62 7.52
CA GLU A 47 -2.21 -6.53 7.46
C GLU A 47 -2.85 -7.90 7.19
N ASN A 48 -2.31 -8.66 6.24
CA ASN A 48 -2.80 -9.99 5.90
C ASN A 48 -2.66 -10.98 7.08
N THR A 49 -1.56 -10.91 7.85
CA THR A 49 -1.39 -11.74 9.06
C THR A 49 -2.39 -11.38 10.16
N LEU A 50 -2.70 -10.08 10.32
CA LEU A 50 -3.67 -9.61 11.29
C LEU A 50 -5.08 -10.06 10.91
N LEU A 51 -5.48 -9.84 9.66
CA LEU A 51 -6.78 -10.26 9.13
C LEU A 51 -6.96 -11.77 9.21
N ASN A 52 -5.94 -12.56 8.88
CA ASN A 52 -6.01 -14.02 9.02
C ASN A 52 -6.16 -14.46 10.47
N THR A 53 -5.55 -13.74 11.41
CA THR A 53 -5.71 -14.01 12.84
C THR A 53 -7.13 -13.69 13.30
N GLU A 54 -7.69 -12.58 12.83
CA GLU A 54 -9.08 -12.19 13.08
C GLU A 54 -10.06 -13.20 12.48
N LEU A 55 -9.87 -13.62 11.23
CA LEU A 55 -10.67 -14.68 10.59
C LEU A 55 -10.62 -15.98 11.38
N LYS A 56 -9.44 -16.44 11.82
CA LYS A 56 -9.33 -17.65 12.66
C LYS A 56 -10.05 -17.52 13.99
N ARG A 57 -10.07 -16.33 14.59
CA ARG A 57 -10.85 -16.08 15.82
C ARG A 57 -12.34 -16.10 15.53
N LEU A 58 -12.76 -15.50 14.42
CA LEU A 58 -14.13 -15.55 13.95
C LEU A 58 -14.58 -17.00 13.73
N GLU A 59 -13.83 -17.80 12.95
CA GLU A 59 -14.20 -19.19 12.62
C GLU A 59 -14.28 -20.12 13.82
N ARG A 60 -13.47 -19.91 14.86
CA ARG A 60 -13.34 -20.85 15.99
C ARG A 60 -14.23 -20.51 17.18
N ASP A 61 -14.83 -19.33 17.24
CA ASP A 61 -15.67 -18.88 18.35
C ASP A 61 -17.12 -18.60 17.89
N PRO A 62 -18.05 -19.57 18.12
CA PRO A 62 -19.46 -19.41 17.76
C PRO A 62 -20.14 -18.23 18.44
N LEU A 63 -19.74 -17.87 19.67
CA LEU A 63 -20.30 -16.74 20.41
C LEU A 63 -19.83 -15.41 19.83
N TYR A 64 -18.57 -15.33 19.43
CA TYR A 64 -18.03 -14.15 18.76
C TYR A 64 -18.64 -13.95 17.36
N GLN A 65 -18.89 -15.02 16.61
CA GLN A 65 -19.63 -14.96 15.33
C GLN A 65 -21.03 -14.38 15.53
N GLU A 66 -21.79 -14.91 16.50
CA GLU A 66 -23.15 -14.45 16.77
C GLU A 66 -23.16 -12.97 17.19
N LYS A 67 -22.20 -12.54 18.01
CA LYS A 67 -22.05 -11.13 18.39
C LYS A 67 -21.83 -10.22 17.19
N ILE A 68 -20.90 -10.57 16.29
CA ILE A 68 -20.62 -9.79 15.07
C ILE A 68 -21.82 -9.79 14.13
N ILE A 69 -22.52 -10.91 13.98
CA ILE A 69 -23.72 -11.03 13.15
C ILE A 69 -24.85 -10.14 13.67
N ARG A 70 -25.05 -10.10 15.00
CA ARG A 70 -26.04 -9.21 15.64
C ARG A 70 -25.66 -7.74 15.52
N GLU A 71 -24.38 -7.39 15.74
CA GLU A 71 -23.92 -5.99 15.74
C GLU A 71 -23.73 -5.41 14.33
N LYS A 72 -23.10 -6.14 13.40
CA LYS A 72 -22.78 -5.64 12.06
C LYS A 72 -23.86 -5.90 11.02
N MET A 73 -24.56 -7.04 11.12
CA MET A 73 -25.55 -7.45 10.12
C MET A 73 -27.01 -7.26 10.60
N GLY A 74 -27.23 -6.94 11.89
CA GLY A 74 -28.57 -6.78 12.45
C GLY A 74 -29.42 -8.06 12.43
N LEU A 75 -28.77 -9.21 12.26
CA LEU A 75 -29.42 -10.52 12.14
C LEU A 75 -29.71 -11.08 13.54
N VAL A 76 -30.90 -11.68 13.69
CA VAL A 76 -31.38 -12.27 14.94
C VAL A 76 -31.73 -13.75 14.73
N ARG A 77 -31.79 -14.56 15.79
CA ARG A 77 -32.12 -15.99 15.65
C ARG A 77 -33.57 -16.15 15.16
N LYS A 78 -33.88 -17.31 14.55
CA LYS A 78 -35.27 -17.67 14.21
C LYS A 78 -36.14 -17.59 15.47
N GLY A 79 -37.13 -16.70 15.46
CA GLY A 79 -38.07 -16.47 16.57
C GLY A 79 -37.80 -15.22 17.41
N GLU A 80 -36.71 -14.48 17.17
CA GLU A 80 -36.44 -13.19 17.81
C GLU A 80 -36.93 -12.02 16.94
N VAL A 81 -37.34 -10.90 17.56
CA VAL A 81 -37.81 -9.69 16.86
C VAL A 81 -36.77 -8.56 17.03
N PRO A 82 -36.21 -8.00 15.94
CA PRO A 82 -35.25 -6.90 16.05
C PRO A 82 -35.97 -5.60 16.45
N VAL A 83 -35.52 -4.96 17.53
CA VAL A 83 -36.06 -3.68 18.02
C VAL A 83 -35.01 -2.59 17.82
N LYS A 84 -35.36 -1.52 17.08
CA LYS A 84 -34.52 -0.34 16.92
C LYS A 84 -35.11 0.80 17.75
N ILE A 85 -34.37 1.25 18.75
CA ILE A 85 -34.76 2.40 19.57
C ILE A 85 -34.42 3.66 18.76
N ILE A 86 -35.44 4.41 18.36
CA ILE A 86 -35.28 5.71 17.72
C ILE A 86 -35.46 6.76 18.82
N PRO A 87 -34.42 7.55 19.17
CA PRO A 87 -34.61 8.63 20.12
C PRO A 87 -35.54 9.67 19.51
N GLU A 88 -36.54 10.08 20.27
CA GLU A 88 -37.43 11.18 19.91
C GLU A 88 -36.58 12.45 19.82
N VAL A 89 -36.57 13.06 18.63
CA VAL A 89 -35.87 14.33 18.43
C VAL A 89 -36.81 15.41 18.95
N GLU A 90 -36.54 15.91 20.16
CA GLU A 90 -37.11 17.16 20.69
C GLU A 90 -36.58 18.39 19.93
#